data_AF-A0A068YSP0-F1
#
_entry.id   AF-A0A068YSP0-F1
#
_cell.length_a   1.000
_cell.length_b   1.000
_cell.length_c   1.000
_cell.angle_alpha   90.00
_cell.angle_beta   90.00
_cell.angle_gamma   90.00
#
_symmetry.space_group_name_H-M   'P 1'
#
loop_
_entity.id
_entity.type
_entity.pdbx_description
1 polymer ?
#
loop_
_entity_poly.entity_id
_entity_poly.type
_entity_poly.pdbx_seq_one_letter_code
_entity_poly.pdbx_strand_id
1 'polypeptide(L)'
;MLRLSMDAKASVKVGEFSRNGVSRVTTQALDHDFEPEAQVTPVGILLPQHDALHLFTVTGKVTSDCLADCLEDFWVGQRQHFPRVDTLLLNLDNGPECHSRRTQFMARMVEFVQHTGLAVRLAYYPPYHSKYNPIECCWGVLENHWNGSLLDSVEAVERFAASMTWKGVHPVVQRVTTVYESGVKLTKDAMCVLETKLQRLPELDKWFVDILPAPATPATG
;
A
#
# COMPACT_ATOMS: atom_id res chain seq x y z
N MET A 1 -4.27 14.57 12.80
CA MET A 1 -4.37 13.92 11.46
C MET A 1 -3.01 13.79 10.78
N LEU A 2 -2.69 12.59 10.27
CA LEU A 2 -1.54 12.28 9.40
C LEU A 2 -2.05 11.84 8.03
N ARG A 3 -1.40 12.28 6.94
CA ARG A 3 -1.77 11.92 5.57
C ARG A 3 -0.82 10.87 5.03
N LEU A 4 -1.38 9.80 4.50
CA LEU A 4 -0.69 8.71 3.85
C LEU A 4 -1.17 8.59 2.40
N SER A 5 -0.31 8.12 1.51
CA SER A 5 -0.64 7.77 0.13
C SER A 5 -0.18 6.34 -0.09
N MET A 6 -1.13 5.44 -0.33
CA MET A 6 -0.89 4.01 -0.45
C MET A 6 -1.32 3.52 -1.83
N ASP A 7 -0.52 2.64 -2.41
CA ASP A 7 -0.75 2.06 -3.73
C ASP A 7 0.11 0.79 -3.92
N ALA A 8 -0.26 -0.04 -4.89
CA ALA A 8 0.53 -1.18 -5.32
C ALA A 8 1.10 -0.93 -6.73
N LYS A 9 2.43 -0.97 -6.86
CA LYS A 9 3.08 -0.92 -8.18
C LYS A 9 2.80 -2.21 -8.94
N ALA A 10 2.83 -2.15 -10.28
CA ALA A 10 2.84 -3.33 -11.13
C ALA A 10 3.91 -4.36 -10.71
N SER A 11 3.57 -5.64 -10.80
CA SER A 11 4.45 -6.74 -10.42
C SER A 11 5.73 -6.75 -11.25
N VAL A 12 6.86 -6.91 -10.56
CA VAL A 12 8.19 -7.07 -11.12
C VAL A 12 8.48 -8.55 -11.24
N LYS A 13 8.78 -9.00 -12.45
CA LYS A 13 9.30 -10.35 -12.71
C LYS A 13 10.73 -10.45 -12.18
N VAL A 14 11.03 -11.44 -11.35
CA VAL A 14 12.38 -11.74 -10.84
C VAL A 14 13.06 -12.71 -11.79
N GLY A 15 14.30 -12.39 -12.16
CA GLY A 15 15.11 -13.12 -13.13
C GLY A 15 15.96 -12.18 -13.98
N GLU A 16 16.78 -12.77 -14.85
CA GLU A 16 17.75 -12.07 -15.71
C GLU A 16 17.10 -11.36 -16.91
N PHE A 17 15.98 -10.67 -16.67
CA PHE A 17 15.24 -9.93 -17.70
C PHE A 17 15.86 -8.55 -17.96
N SER A 18 15.98 -8.20 -19.24
CA SER A 18 16.29 -6.82 -19.64
C SER A 18 15.15 -5.89 -19.27
N ARG A 19 15.46 -4.77 -18.61
CA ARG A 19 14.47 -3.77 -18.16
C ARG A 19 14.61 -2.43 -18.87
N ASN A 20 15.31 -2.39 -20.00
CA ASN A 20 15.75 -1.16 -20.68
C ASN A 20 16.59 -0.25 -19.75
N GLY A 21 17.41 0.64 -20.32
CA GLY A 21 18.33 1.51 -19.55
C GLY A 21 19.79 1.09 -19.67
N VAL A 22 20.68 1.94 -19.15
CA VAL A 22 22.13 1.80 -19.32
C VAL A 22 22.80 1.64 -17.95
N SER A 23 23.43 0.49 -17.73
CA SER A 23 24.26 0.24 -16.55
C SER A 23 25.71 0.64 -16.80
N ARG A 24 26.39 1.12 -15.75
CA ARG A 24 27.86 1.37 -15.78
C ARG A 24 28.68 0.09 -15.63
N VAL A 25 28.02 -1.01 -15.23
CA VAL A 25 28.59 -2.36 -15.14
C VAL A 25 27.98 -3.20 -16.25
N THR A 26 28.79 -3.99 -16.97
CA THR A 26 28.28 -4.88 -18.01
C THR A 26 27.37 -5.94 -17.39
N THR A 27 26.07 -5.75 -17.53
CA THR A 27 25.05 -6.70 -17.12
C THR A 27 24.56 -7.43 -18.36
N GLN A 28 24.80 -8.74 -18.45
CA GLN A 28 24.19 -9.58 -19.48
C GLN A 28 22.82 -10.03 -18.98
N ALA A 29 21.78 -9.76 -19.77
CA ALA A 29 20.43 -10.28 -19.55
C ALA A 29 20.16 -11.41 -20.56
N LEU A 30 19.28 -12.34 -20.21
CA LEU A 30 18.89 -13.42 -21.13
C LEU A 30 18.01 -12.86 -22.25
N ASP A 31 18.28 -13.28 -23.48
CA ASP A 31 17.65 -12.79 -24.72
C ASP A 31 16.30 -13.49 -25.02
N HIS A 32 15.81 -14.35 -24.11
CA HIS A 32 14.63 -15.21 -24.30
C HIS A 32 13.65 -15.19 -23.12
N ASP A 33 12.35 -15.32 -23.42
CA ASP A 33 11.23 -15.36 -22.46
C ASP A 33 11.28 -16.64 -21.60
N PHE A 34 11.94 -16.58 -20.45
CA PHE A 34 11.85 -17.60 -19.40
C PHE A 34 10.70 -17.28 -18.42
N GLU A 35 10.12 -18.32 -17.81
CA GLU A 35 9.23 -18.11 -16.65
C GLU A 35 10.03 -17.41 -15.54
N PRO A 36 9.48 -16.35 -14.92
CA PRO A 36 10.19 -15.66 -13.86
C PRO A 36 10.33 -16.55 -12.63
N GLU A 37 11.49 -16.53 -11.98
CA GLU A 37 11.77 -17.31 -10.76
C GLU A 37 10.83 -16.95 -9.61
N ALA A 38 10.41 -15.69 -9.57
CA ALA A 38 9.39 -15.18 -8.68
C ALA A 38 8.74 -13.92 -9.28
N GLN A 39 7.63 -13.49 -8.68
CA GLN A 39 7.08 -12.16 -8.93
C GLN A 39 7.03 -11.40 -7.61
N VAL A 40 7.48 -10.15 -7.63
CA VAL A 40 7.44 -9.26 -6.49
C VAL A 40 6.56 -8.07 -6.84
N THR A 41 5.54 -7.81 -6.03
CA THR A 41 4.69 -6.63 -6.15
C THR A 41 5.08 -5.65 -5.04
N PRO A 42 5.70 -4.50 -5.36
CA PRO A 42 5.92 -3.45 -4.38
C PRO A 42 4.59 -2.81 -3.98
N VAL A 43 4.21 -2.91 -2.71
CA VAL A 43 3.17 -2.08 -2.09
C VAL A 43 3.88 -0.95 -1.36
N GLY A 44 3.40 0.28 -1.47
CA GLY A 44 4.06 1.41 -0.83
C GLY A 44 3.12 2.27 -0.01
N ILE A 45 3.68 2.89 1.03
CA ILE A 45 3.04 3.90 1.86
C ILE A 45 3.97 5.12 1.92
N LEU A 46 3.55 6.20 1.29
CA LEU A 46 4.22 7.49 1.31
C LEU A 46 3.59 8.39 2.37
N LEU A 47 4.40 9.10 3.14
CA LEU A 47 4.02 10.24 3.98
C LEU A 47 4.39 11.53 3.26
N PRO A 48 3.49 12.17 2.49
CA PRO A 48 3.89 13.27 1.59
C PRO A 48 4.46 14.48 2.32
N GLN A 49 4.08 14.72 3.57
CA GLN A 49 4.57 15.83 4.40
C GLN A 49 5.94 15.56 5.03
N HIS A 50 6.38 14.30 5.06
CA HIS A 50 7.63 13.88 5.70
C HIS A 50 8.67 13.39 4.70
N ASP A 51 8.29 13.31 3.42
CA ASP A 51 9.12 12.74 2.36
C ASP A 51 9.64 11.32 2.70
N ALA A 52 8.88 10.60 3.54
CA ALA A 52 9.21 9.25 3.98
C ALA A 52 8.41 8.23 3.18
N LEU A 53 9.11 7.26 2.59
CA LEU A 53 8.54 6.19 1.79
C LEU A 53 8.80 4.85 2.48
N HIS A 54 7.74 4.07 2.66
CA HIS A 54 7.80 2.69 3.11
C HIS A 54 7.39 1.78 1.96
N LEU A 55 8.18 0.73 1.71
CA LEU A 55 7.95 -0.25 0.65
C LEU A 55 7.84 -1.65 1.25
N PHE A 56 6.85 -2.39 0.80
CA PHE A 56 6.61 -3.78 1.12
C PHE A 56 6.79 -4.61 -0.15
N THR A 57 7.77 -5.50 -0.16
CA THR A 57 8.00 -6.44 -1.27
C THR A 57 7.14 -7.68 -1.06
N VAL A 58 5.98 -7.70 -1.71
CA VAL A 58 5.00 -8.79 -1.59
C VAL A 58 5.34 -9.87 -2.61
N THR A 59 5.60 -11.09 -2.16
CA THR A 59 5.87 -12.25 -3.04
C THR A 59 4.62 -13.06 -3.39
N GLY A 60 3.48 -12.70 -2.78
CA GLY A 60 2.16 -13.28 -3.05
C GLY A 60 1.24 -12.33 -3.80
N LYS A 61 -0.07 -12.60 -3.76
CA LYS A 61 -1.08 -11.69 -4.32
C LYS A 61 -1.30 -10.51 -3.39
N VAL A 62 -1.37 -9.31 -3.96
CA VAL A 62 -1.85 -8.12 -3.25
C VAL A 62 -3.38 -8.19 -3.16
N THR A 63 -3.89 -8.53 -1.99
CA THR A 63 -5.32 -8.58 -1.66
C THR A 63 -5.70 -7.44 -0.71
N SER A 64 -7.00 -7.30 -0.41
CA SER A 64 -7.47 -6.39 0.63
C SER A 64 -6.81 -6.64 1.99
N ASP A 65 -6.58 -7.91 2.34
CA ASP A 65 -5.92 -8.30 3.58
C ASP A 65 -4.44 -7.93 3.55
N CYS A 66 -3.76 -8.17 2.41
CA CYS A 66 -2.37 -7.75 2.23
C CYS A 66 -2.17 -6.25 2.44
N LEU A 67 -3.05 -5.42 1.87
CA LEU A 67 -2.96 -3.97 2.03
C LEU A 67 -3.24 -3.53 3.48
N ALA A 68 -4.22 -4.15 4.14
CA ALA A 68 -4.54 -3.86 5.52
C ALA A 68 -3.38 -4.23 6.47
N ASP A 69 -2.75 -5.39 6.26
CA ASP A 69 -1.61 -5.84 7.06
C ASP A 69 -0.39 -4.95 6.82
N CYS A 70 -0.13 -4.51 5.57
CA CYS A 70 0.93 -3.53 5.29
C CYS A 70 0.67 -2.19 6.02
N LEU A 71 -0.58 -1.73 6.07
CA LEU A 71 -0.96 -0.52 6.81
C LEU A 71 -0.78 -0.71 8.33
N GLU A 72 -1.14 -1.87 8.87
CA GLU A 72 -0.98 -2.22 10.27
C GLU A 72 0.49 -2.27 10.69
N ASP A 73 1.32 -2.98 9.92
CA ASP A 73 2.78 -3.05 10.14
C ASP A 73 3.42 -1.67 10.08
N PHE A 74 3.05 -0.87 9.07
CA PHE A 74 3.49 0.53 8.96
C PHE A 74 3.12 1.32 10.22
N TRP A 75 1.84 1.27 10.64
CA TRP A 75 1.38 2.06 11.77
C TRP A 75 2.06 1.63 13.08
N VAL A 76 2.21 0.33 13.32
CA VAL A 76 2.92 -0.20 14.50
C VAL A 76 4.35 0.34 14.57
N GLY A 77 5.07 0.36 13.44
CA GLY A 77 6.42 0.90 13.37
C GLY A 77 6.51 2.43 13.54
N GLN A 78 5.47 3.16 13.12
CA GLN A 78 5.50 4.63 13.07
C GLN A 78 4.78 5.33 14.23
N ARG A 79 3.85 4.70 14.92
CA ARG A 79 2.96 5.34 15.92
C ARG A 79 3.69 6.15 16.99
N GLN A 80 4.87 5.70 17.43
CA GLN A 80 5.67 6.38 18.45
C GLN A 80 6.21 7.74 17.99
N HIS A 81 6.40 7.94 16.68
CA HIS A 81 6.81 9.21 16.09
C HIS A 81 5.64 10.19 15.96
N PHE A 82 4.40 9.70 16.08
CA PHE A 82 3.18 10.45 15.86
C PHE A 82 2.20 10.34 17.05
N PRO A 83 2.62 10.63 18.30
CA PRO A 83 1.82 10.35 19.51
C PRO A 83 0.54 11.19 19.64
N ARG A 84 0.43 12.27 18.86
CA ARG A 84 -0.74 13.17 18.84
C ARG A 84 -1.67 12.91 17.64
N VAL A 85 -1.35 11.92 16.80
CA VAL A 85 -2.19 11.59 15.65
C VAL A 85 -3.34 10.70 16.12
N ASP A 86 -4.54 11.19 15.84
CA ASP A 86 -5.83 10.55 16.12
C ASP A 86 -6.56 10.11 14.84
N THR A 87 -6.08 10.54 13.68
CA THR A 87 -6.74 10.36 12.38
C THR A 87 -5.71 10.08 11.29
N LEU A 88 -5.92 9.04 10.49
CA LEU A 88 -5.18 8.80 9.24
C LEU A 88 -6.05 9.17 8.04
N LEU A 89 -5.55 10.06 7.19
CA LEU A 89 -6.11 10.31 5.85
C LEU A 89 -5.36 9.43 4.85
N LEU A 90 -6.02 8.41 4.31
CA LEU A 90 -5.47 7.51 3.31
C LEU A 90 -5.89 7.95 1.91
N ASN A 91 -4.90 8.39 1.14
CA ASN A 91 -5.04 8.54 -0.30
C ASN A 91 -4.84 7.19 -0.97
N LEU A 92 -5.85 6.75 -1.72
CA LEU A 92 -5.89 5.46 -2.39
C LEU A 92 -6.26 5.64 -3.86
N ASP A 93 -5.75 4.75 -4.69
CA ASP A 93 -6.40 4.46 -5.95
C ASP A 93 -7.74 3.72 -5.66
N ASN A 94 -8.64 3.63 -6.64
CA ASN A 94 -9.91 2.94 -6.46
C ASN A 94 -9.86 1.54 -7.11
N GLY A 95 -8.76 0.82 -6.86
CA GLY A 95 -8.44 -0.50 -7.40
C GLY A 95 -9.30 -1.63 -6.83
N PRO A 96 -9.29 -2.82 -7.45
CA PRO A 96 -10.14 -3.97 -7.09
C PRO A 96 -9.93 -4.50 -5.66
N GLU A 97 -8.77 -4.26 -5.06
CA GLU A 97 -8.36 -4.69 -3.73
C GLU A 97 -8.71 -3.68 -2.62
N CYS A 98 -8.84 -2.39 -2.95
CA CYS A 98 -8.98 -1.31 -1.98
C CYS A 98 -10.24 -0.45 -2.18
N HIS A 99 -10.99 -0.60 -3.28
CA HIS A 99 -12.14 0.28 -3.55
C HIS A 99 -13.17 0.28 -2.41
N SER A 100 -13.85 1.42 -2.20
CA SER A 100 -14.75 1.65 -1.05
C SER A 100 -16.01 0.77 -0.98
N ARG A 101 -16.22 -0.10 -1.96
CA ARG A 101 -17.31 -1.10 -2.01
C ARG A 101 -16.77 -2.53 -1.88
N ARG A 102 -15.47 -2.71 -1.71
CA ARG A 102 -14.82 -3.99 -1.49
C ARG A 102 -15.05 -4.39 -0.04
N THR A 103 -15.93 -5.37 0.17
CA THR A 103 -16.41 -5.71 1.51
C THR A 103 -15.27 -6.10 2.45
N GLN A 104 -14.32 -6.91 1.97
CA GLN A 104 -13.16 -7.32 2.77
C GLN A 104 -12.28 -6.14 3.17
N PHE A 105 -11.97 -5.23 2.24
CA PHE A 105 -11.15 -4.06 2.55
C PHE A 105 -11.82 -3.16 3.59
N MET A 106 -13.11 -2.86 3.42
CA MET A 106 -13.84 -2.06 4.39
C MET A 106 -13.92 -2.74 5.75
N ALA A 107 -14.04 -4.08 5.80
CA ALA A 107 -14.04 -4.84 7.04
C ALA A 107 -12.70 -4.71 7.77
N ARG A 108 -11.58 -4.92 7.05
CA ARG A 108 -10.23 -4.77 7.60
C ARG A 108 -9.93 -3.34 8.05
N MET A 109 -10.43 -2.31 7.35
CA MET A 109 -10.28 -0.92 7.79
C MET A 109 -11.08 -0.61 9.06
N VAL A 110 -12.27 -1.18 9.22
CA VAL A 110 -13.03 -1.09 10.47
C VAL A 110 -12.31 -1.80 11.61
N GLU A 111 -11.77 -3.00 11.38
CA GLU A 111 -10.98 -3.73 12.37
C GLU A 111 -9.73 -2.94 12.78
N PHE A 112 -9.00 -2.37 11.81
CA PHE A 112 -7.86 -1.48 12.06
C PHE A 112 -8.24 -0.30 12.95
N VAL A 113 -9.36 0.38 12.65
CA VAL A 113 -9.87 1.50 13.47
C VAL A 113 -10.22 1.04 14.89
N GLN A 114 -10.85 -0.13 15.02
CA GLN A 114 -11.21 -0.70 16.33
C GLN A 114 -9.99 -1.08 17.16
N HIS A 115 -8.95 -1.65 16.52
CA HIS A 115 -7.72 -2.06 17.20
C HIS A 115 -6.83 -0.88 17.60
N THR A 116 -6.72 0.13 16.73
CA THR A 116 -5.80 1.26 16.94
C THR A 116 -6.42 2.43 17.67
N GLY A 117 -7.75 2.55 17.66
CA GLY A 117 -8.47 3.73 18.15
C GLY A 117 -8.31 4.96 17.26
N LEU A 118 -7.66 4.85 16.10
CA LEU A 118 -7.54 5.94 15.12
C LEU A 118 -8.82 6.06 14.30
N ALA A 119 -9.21 7.29 13.97
CA ALA A 119 -10.11 7.51 12.85
C ALA A 119 -9.37 7.28 11.53
N VAL A 120 -10.05 6.71 10.54
CA VAL A 120 -9.52 6.54 9.18
C VAL A 120 -10.45 7.26 8.21
N ARG A 121 -9.88 8.18 7.43
CA ARG A 121 -10.53 8.86 6.32
C ARG A 121 -9.95 8.32 5.02
N LEU A 122 -10.77 7.65 4.23
CA LEU A 122 -10.41 7.13 2.92
C LEU A 122 -10.75 8.18 1.86
N ALA A 123 -9.77 8.58 1.07
CA ALA A 123 -9.90 9.53 -0.03
C ALA A 123 -9.40 8.90 -1.32
N TYR A 124 -10.34 8.52 -2.19
CA TYR A 124 -10.07 7.79 -3.41
C TYR A 124 -9.96 8.71 -4.61
N TYR A 125 -8.97 8.46 -5.47
CA TYR A 125 -8.90 9.11 -6.78
C TYR A 125 -9.86 8.44 -7.78
N PRO A 126 -10.62 9.22 -8.58
CA PRO A 126 -11.44 8.68 -9.66
C PRO A 126 -10.62 7.92 -10.72
N PRO A 127 -11.26 7.09 -11.56
CA PRO A 127 -10.58 6.42 -12.66
C PRO A 127 -9.87 7.43 -13.55
N TYR A 128 -8.70 7.07 -14.07
CA TYR A 128 -7.83 7.95 -14.88
C TYR A 128 -7.24 9.16 -14.15
N HIS A 129 -7.47 9.28 -12.84
CA HIS A 129 -6.93 10.34 -11.98
C HIS A 129 -5.93 9.81 -10.95
N SER A 130 -5.57 8.51 -11.01
CA SER A 130 -4.60 7.90 -10.09
C SER A 130 -3.25 8.61 -10.13
N LYS A 131 -2.83 9.18 -11.29
CA LYS A 131 -1.63 10.01 -11.43
C LYS A 131 -1.48 11.17 -10.43
N TYR A 132 -2.56 11.58 -9.77
CA TYR A 132 -2.55 12.62 -8.73
C TYR A 132 -2.40 12.05 -7.31
N ASN A 133 -2.38 10.72 -7.15
CA ASN A 133 -2.01 10.02 -5.95
C ASN A 133 -0.50 10.24 -5.72
N PRO A 134 -0.08 10.88 -4.61
CA PRO A 134 1.30 11.31 -4.43
C PRO A 134 2.36 10.20 -4.60
N ILE A 135 2.03 8.96 -4.25
CA ILE A 135 2.93 7.81 -4.39
C ILE A 135 3.26 7.44 -5.85
N GLU A 136 2.44 7.81 -6.83
CA GLU A 136 2.71 7.52 -8.25
C GLU A 136 4.05 8.11 -8.72
N CYS A 137 4.42 9.28 -8.19
CA CYS A 137 5.73 9.87 -8.49
C CYS A 137 6.88 9.03 -7.90
N CYS A 138 6.68 8.39 -6.75
CA CYS A 138 7.66 7.47 -6.17
C CYS A 138 7.86 6.25 -7.06
N TRP A 139 6.80 5.75 -7.70
CA TRP A 139 6.89 4.64 -8.64
C TRP A 139 7.69 4.95 -9.89
N GLY A 140 7.59 6.17 -10.41
CA GLY A 140 8.45 6.63 -11.50
C GLY A 140 9.92 6.72 -11.11
N VAL A 141 10.22 7.18 -9.88
CA VAL A 141 11.60 7.22 -9.37
C VAL A 141 12.15 5.81 -9.15
N LEU A 142 11.39 4.92 -8.51
CA LEU A 142 11.78 3.53 -8.29
C LEU A 142 12.05 2.80 -9.61
N GLU A 143 11.18 3.02 -10.61
CA GLU A 143 11.34 2.44 -11.94
C GLU A 143 12.62 2.91 -12.62
N ASN A 144 12.86 4.22 -12.65
CA ASN A 144 14.09 4.77 -13.21
C ASN A 144 15.35 4.30 -12.45
N HIS A 145 15.25 4.06 -11.14
CA HIS A 145 16.38 3.65 -10.31
C HIS A 145 16.89 2.24 -10.64
N TRP A 146 16.00 1.28 -10.86
CA TRP A 146 16.41 -0.09 -11.20
C TRP A 146 16.45 -0.36 -12.71
N ASN A 147 16.08 0.59 -13.57
CA ASN A 147 16.22 0.45 -15.01
C ASN A 147 17.71 0.25 -15.36
N GLY A 148 18.01 -0.75 -16.19
CA GLY A 148 19.36 -1.20 -16.51
C GLY A 148 20.00 -2.14 -15.48
N SER A 149 19.34 -2.40 -14.34
CA SER A 149 19.83 -3.32 -13.31
C SER A 149 19.23 -4.73 -13.44
N LEU A 150 19.99 -5.73 -12.97
CA LEU A 150 19.51 -7.10 -12.87
C LEU A 150 18.78 -7.28 -11.53
N LEU A 151 17.48 -7.58 -11.59
CA LEU A 151 16.69 -8.00 -10.44
C LEU A 151 16.49 -9.51 -10.53
N ASP A 152 17.59 -10.23 -10.35
CA ASP A 152 17.71 -11.69 -10.46
C ASP A 152 17.16 -12.44 -9.24
N SER A 153 16.96 -11.75 -8.12
CA SER A 153 16.44 -12.33 -6.88
C SER A 153 15.49 -11.37 -6.17
N VAL A 154 14.62 -11.90 -5.29
CA VAL A 154 13.77 -11.06 -4.41
C VAL A 154 14.63 -10.14 -3.55
N GLU A 155 15.78 -10.63 -3.10
CA GLU A 155 16.74 -9.83 -2.33
C GLU A 155 17.35 -8.70 -3.17
N ALA A 156 17.65 -8.94 -4.46
CA ALA A 156 18.09 -7.88 -5.35
C ALA A 156 17.01 -6.79 -5.48
N VAL A 157 15.74 -7.16 -5.70
CA VAL A 157 14.62 -6.20 -5.75
C VAL A 157 14.59 -5.33 -4.50
N GLU A 158 14.74 -5.94 -3.32
CA GLU A 158 14.73 -5.23 -2.04
C GLU A 158 15.92 -4.30 -1.85
N ARG A 159 17.13 -4.76 -2.17
CA ARG A 159 18.34 -3.95 -2.07
C ARG A 159 18.31 -2.77 -3.04
N PHE A 160 17.82 -2.97 -4.26
CA PHE A 160 17.63 -1.88 -5.21
C PHE A 160 16.58 -0.89 -4.72
N ALA A 161 15.43 -1.36 -4.25
CA ALA A 161 14.42 -0.51 -3.64
C ALA A 161 14.96 0.26 -2.43
N ALA A 162 15.75 -0.35 -1.55
CA ALA A 162 16.31 0.29 -0.36
C ALA A 162 17.40 1.32 -0.69
N SER A 163 18.13 1.12 -1.79
CA SER A 163 19.21 2.03 -2.23
C SER A 163 18.71 3.27 -2.98
N MET A 164 17.45 3.29 -3.43
CA MET A 164 16.88 4.49 -4.05
C MET A 164 16.74 5.60 -3.01
N THR A 165 16.53 6.84 -3.49
CA THR A 165 16.12 7.95 -2.63
C THR A 165 14.85 8.59 -3.15
N TRP A 166 13.91 8.87 -2.26
CA TRP A 166 12.81 9.80 -2.52
C TRP A 166 13.13 11.12 -1.84
N LYS A 167 13.33 12.19 -2.63
CA LYS A 167 13.71 13.53 -2.14
C LYS A 167 14.90 13.51 -1.15
N GLY A 168 15.89 12.65 -1.42
CA GLY A 168 17.10 12.51 -0.60
C GLY A 168 16.96 11.60 0.62
N VAL A 169 15.79 10.98 0.84
CA VAL A 169 15.54 10.04 1.93
C VAL A 169 15.46 8.61 1.38
N HIS A 170 16.19 7.67 2.00
CA HIS A 170 16.10 6.25 1.67
C HIS A 170 14.78 5.66 2.20
N PRO A 171 14.09 4.81 1.41
CA PRO A 171 12.89 4.16 1.88
C PRO A 171 13.21 3.07 2.91
N VAL A 172 12.25 2.79 3.78
CA VAL A 172 12.26 1.56 4.59
C VAL A 172 11.65 0.45 3.73
N VAL A 173 12.36 -0.67 3.59
CA VAL A 173 11.91 -1.82 2.79
C VAL A 173 11.69 -3.03 3.69
N GLN A 174 10.55 -3.70 3.55
CA GLN A 174 10.17 -4.89 4.31
C GLN A 174 9.62 -5.97 3.38
N ARG A 175 9.98 -7.23 3.61
CA ARG A 175 9.44 -8.37 2.84
C ARG A 175 8.14 -8.86 3.43
N VAL A 176 7.15 -9.10 2.57
CA VAL A 176 5.87 -9.73 2.95
C VAL A 176 5.78 -11.11 2.29
N THR A 177 5.97 -12.16 3.09
CA THR A 177 5.89 -13.56 2.65
C THR A 177 4.56 -14.23 3.00
N THR A 178 3.66 -13.53 3.70
CA THR A 178 2.33 -14.02 4.03
C THR A 178 1.56 -14.35 2.75
N VAL A 179 0.92 -15.52 2.73
CA VAL A 179 0.10 -15.97 1.61
C VAL A 179 -1.35 -15.53 1.86
N TYR A 180 -1.88 -14.67 0.99
CA TYR A 180 -3.24 -14.16 1.10
C TYR A 180 -4.21 -14.86 0.14
N GLU A 181 -5.36 -15.26 0.66
CA GLU A 181 -6.41 -15.88 -0.14
C GLU A 181 -7.12 -14.86 -1.05
N SER A 182 -7.48 -15.29 -2.25
CA SER A 182 -8.24 -14.47 -3.20
C SER A 182 -9.74 -14.71 -3.07
N GLY A 183 -10.53 -13.68 -3.35
CA GLY A 183 -11.99 -13.83 -3.44
C GLY A 183 -12.72 -13.82 -2.09
N VAL A 184 -12.03 -13.54 -0.99
CA VAL A 184 -12.64 -13.32 0.32
C VAL A 184 -13.65 -12.17 0.23
N LYS A 185 -14.88 -12.46 0.67
CA LYS A 185 -16.01 -11.53 0.66
C LYS A 185 -16.88 -11.78 1.87
N LEU A 186 -17.35 -10.71 2.49
CA LEU A 186 -18.39 -10.78 3.52
C LEU A 186 -19.75 -11.16 2.90
N THR A 187 -20.58 -11.79 3.71
CA THR A 187 -22.01 -12.01 3.38
C THR A 187 -22.75 -10.68 3.30
N LYS A 188 -23.93 -10.68 2.66
CA LYS A 188 -24.77 -9.46 2.55
C LYS A 188 -25.15 -8.91 3.92
N ASP A 189 -25.50 -9.79 4.86
CA ASP A 189 -25.90 -9.38 6.21
C ASP A 189 -24.73 -8.78 6.98
N ALA A 190 -23.55 -9.39 6.91
CA ALA A 190 -22.34 -8.85 7.50
C ALA A 190 -21.96 -7.49 6.89
N MET A 191 -22.14 -7.32 5.58
CA MET A 191 -21.91 -6.05 4.91
C MET A 191 -22.92 -4.97 5.34
N CYS A 192 -24.19 -5.32 5.54
CA CYS A 192 -25.21 -4.39 6.04
C CYS A 192 -24.82 -3.85 7.42
N VAL A 193 -24.36 -4.74 8.32
CA VAL A 193 -23.86 -4.33 9.64
C VAL A 193 -22.61 -3.46 9.52
N LEU A 194 -21.67 -3.83 8.63
CA LEU A 194 -20.45 -3.07 8.42
C LEU A 194 -20.74 -1.64 7.94
N GLU A 195 -21.68 -1.48 7.02
CA GLU A 195 -22.05 -0.18 6.44
C GLU A 195 -22.56 0.81 7.51
N THR A 196 -23.15 0.33 8.62
CA THR A 196 -23.55 1.19 9.75
C THR A 196 -22.37 1.85 10.46
N LYS A 197 -21.15 1.32 10.27
CA LYS A 197 -19.91 1.86 10.84
C LYS A 197 -19.18 2.81 9.88
N LEU A 198 -19.70 2.98 8.66
CA LEU A 198 -19.09 3.81 7.62
C LEU A 198 -19.85 5.12 7.47
N GLN A 199 -19.14 6.24 7.50
CA GLN A 199 -19.69 7.57 7.23
C GLN A 199 -19.27 8.00 5.83
N ARG A 200 -20.19 7.86 4.88
CA ARG A 200 -19.96 8.27 3.49
C ARG A 200 -20.34 9.72 3.30
N LEU A 201 -19.46 10.49 2.66
CA LEU A 201 -19.75 11.89 2.34
C LEU A 201 -20.89 11.94 1.29
N PRO A 202 -22.00 12.67 1.54
CA PRO A 202 -23.04 12.84 0.53
C PRO A 202 -22.46 13.37 -0.78
N GLU A 203 -22.99 12.91 -1.92
CA GLU A 203 -22.53 13.23 -3.28
C GLU A 203 -21.14 12.68 -3.68
N LEU A 204 -20.35 12.23 -2.71
CA LEU A 204 -19.02 11.64 -2.90
C LEU A 204 -18.87 10.31 -2.17
N ASP A 205 -19.96 9.57 -2.01
CA ASP A 205 -20.07 8.37 -1.16
C ASP A 205 -19.09 7.25 -1.54
N LYS A 206 -18.77 7.18 -2.84
CA LYS A 206 -17.78 6.27 -3.39
C LYS A 206 -16.34 6.71 -3.11
N TRP A 207 -16.10 8.01 -3.03
CA TRP A 207 -14.77 8.61 -3.07
C TRP A 207 -14.26 9.05 -1.71
N PHE A 208 -15.17 9.30 -0.75
CA PHE A 208 -14.85 9.74 0.59
C PHE A 208 -15.64 8.95 1.63
N VAL A 209 -14.91 8.21 2.47
CA VAL A 209 -15.48 7.40 3.55
C VAL A 209 -14.70 7.64 4.83
N ASP A 210 -15.40 8.07 5.87
CA ASP A 210 -14.88 8.18 7.23
C ASP A 210 -15.26 6.93 8.02
N ILE A 211 -14.30 6.42 8.79
CA ILE A 211 -14.47 5.31 9.72
C ILE A 211 -13.96 5.80 11.07
N LEU A 212 -14.87 5.92 12.03
CA LEU A 212 -14.56 6.48 13.34
C LEU A 212 -14.42 5.36 14.37
N PRO A 213 -13.52 5.51 15.36
CA PRO A 213 -13.47 4.60 16.48
C PRO A 213 -14.79 4.65 17.25
N ALA A 214 -15.14 3.55 17.93
CA ALA A 214 -16.26 3.58 18.85
C ALA A 214 -16.01 4.65 19.92
N PRO A 215 -17.04 5.39 20.35
CA PRO A 215 -16.88 6.36 21.44
C PRO A 215 -16.32 5.63 22.66
N ALA A 216 -15.27 6.20 23.26
CA ALA A 216 -14.69 5.66 24.48
C ALA A 216 -15.81 5.52 25.52
N THR A 217 -16.03 4.31 26.02
CA THR A 217 -16.95 4.11 27.14
C THR A 217 -16.40 4.90 28.31
N PRO A 218 -17.14 5.87 28.89
CA PRO A 218 -16.63 6.63 30.01
C PRO A 218 -16.29 5.66 31.13
N ALA A 219 -15.03 5.71 31.60
CA ALA A 219 -14.59 4.93 32.75
C ALA A 219 -15.54 5.27 33.91
N THR A 220 -16.28 4.26 34.36
CA THR A 220 -17.08 4.40 35.58
C THR A 220 -16.07 4.55 36.72
N GLY A 221 -16.13 5.70 37.39
CA GLY A 221 -15.12 6.15 38.36
C GLY A 221 -15.00 5.31 39.62
#